data_AF-A0A8C8S793-F1
#
_entry.id   AF-A0A8C8S793-F1
#
_cell.length_a   1.000
_cell.length_b   1.000
_cell.length_c   1.000
_cell.angle_alpha   90.00
_cell.angle_beta   90.00
_cell.angle_gamma   90.00
#
_symmetry.space_group_name_H-M   'P 1'
#
loop_
_entity.id
_entity.type
_entity.pdbx_description
1 polymer ?
#
loop_
_entity_poly.entity_id
_entity_poly.type
_entity_poly.pdbx_seq_one_letter_code
_entity_poly.pdbx_strand_id
1 'polypeptide(L)'
;RLLGTGYQGVKFYCLSAEEQDIGINDAHMHILSMVVYSIACLLGVTGNGLVIWIAGFKMKKTVNAVWFLNLAVADFIFTFFLPFSIAYTALGFHWPFGKLLCKLNSTIAFLNMFASVFLLTVISMDRCISVICPVWSRNHRTPKLASNIALVTWSLAFIISSPYLIFRDTATNSKNVTSCYNNFALEFHDKACLFYCFASISILFENKPIFA
;
A
#
# COMPACT_ATOMS: atom_id res chain seq x y z
N ARG A 1 5.13 -53.62 34.82
CA ARG A 1 4.86 -53.31 33.40
C ARG A 1 4.14 -51.97 33.40
N LEU A 2 4.83 -50.93 32.89
CA LEU A 2 4.53 -49.51 33.01
C LEU A 2 3.51 -49.02 31.96
N LEU A 3 3.02 -47.78 32.19
CA LEU A 3 2.42 -46.79 31.29
C LEU A 3 0.88 -46.71 31.25
N GLY A 4 0.35 -45.55 31.67
CA GLY A 4 -1.05 -45.18 31.39
C GLY A 4 -1.62 -43.89 32.00
N THR A 5 -0.96 -43.22 32.97
CA THR A 5 -1.53 -42.05 33.68
C THR A 5 -0.85 -40.72 33.32
N GLY A 6 -0.71 -40.40 32.01
CA GLY A 6 0.00 -39.20 31.54
C GLY A 6 -0.71 -38.29 30.54
N TYR A 7 -1.81 -38.72 29.91
CA TYR A 7 -2.35 -38.03 28.72
C TYR A 7 -3.30 -36.85 29.00
N GLN A 8 -3.93 -36.78 30.18
CA GLN A 8 -4.92 -35.74 30.45
C GLN A 8 -4.29 -34.45 31.03
N GLY A 9 -3.18 -34.59 31.76
CA GLY A 9 -2.42 -33.44 32.29
C GLY A 9 -1.61 -32.73 31.21
N VAL A 10 -0.88 -33.47 30.36
CA VAL A 10 0.00 -32.90 29.33
C VAL A 10 -0.78 -32.05 28.30
N LYS A 11 -2.04 -32.40 28.01
CA LYS A 11 -2.88 -31.63 27.08
C LYS A 11 -3.25 -30.25 27.64
N PHE A 12 -3.45 -30.14 28.96
CA PHE A 12 -3.67 -28.86 29.66
C PHE A 12 -2.38 -28.03 29.75
N TYR A 13 -1.22 -28.67 29.98
CA TYR A 13 0.07 -27.98 30.00
C TYR A 13 0.53 -27.50 28.62
N CYS A 14 0.27 -28.25 27.53
CA CYS A 14 0.53 -27.79 26.16
C CYS A 14 -0.37 -26.61 25.79
N LEU A 15 -1.68 -26.67 26.11
CA LEU A 15 -2.58 -25.53 25.90
C LEU A 15 -2.13 -24.28 26.68
N SER A 16 -1.67 -24.43 27.93
CA SER A 16 -1.17 -23.30 28.72
C SER A 16 0.21 -22.78 28.28
N ALA A 17 1.12 -23.63 27.83
CA ALA A 17 2.44 -23.22 27.34
C ALA A 17 2.34 -22.56 25.96
N GLU A 18 1.42 -23.04 25.11
CA GLU A 18 1.13 -22.46 23.80
C GLU A 18 0.34 -21.14 23.95
N GLU A 19 -0.58 -21.02 24.91
CA GLU A 19 -1.32 -19.76 25.16
C GLU A 19 -0.44 -18.68 25.81
N GLN A 20 0.60 -19.05 26.57
CA GLN A 20 1.55 -18.11 27.17
C GLN A 20 2.68 -17.70 26.20
N ASP A 21 3.15 -18.59 25.32
CA ASP A 21 4.13 -18.26 24.28
C ASP A 21 3.48 -17.54 23.08
N ILE A 22 2.26 -17.92 22.68
CA ILE A 22 1.46 -17.18 21.69
C ILE A 22 1.08 -15.80 22.25
N GLY A 23 0.62 -15.72 23.51
CA GLY A 23 0.25 -14.43 24.11
C GLY A 23 1.43 -13.46 24.29
N ILE A 24 2.62 -13.95 24.63
CA ILE A 24 3.84 -13.15 24.73
C ILE A 24 4.31 -12.72 23.34
N ASN A 25 4.40 -13.65 22.38
CA ASN A 25 4.83 -13.34 21.02
C ASN A 25 3.84 -12.39 20.31
N ASP A 26 2.53 -12.57 20.48
CA ASP A 26 1.52 -11.67 19.93
C ASP A 26 1.62 -10.25 20.52
N ALA A 27 1.76 -10.14 21.84
CA ALA A 27 1.94 -8.84 22.49
C ALA A 27 3.23 -8.14 22.05
N HIS A 28 4.34 -8.87 21.93
CA HIS A 28 5.59 -8.32 21.41
C HIS A 28 5.45 -7.90 19.95
N MET A 29 4.80 -8.70 19.10
CA MET A 29 4.56 -8.35 17.69
C MET A 29 3.67 -7.11 17.55
N HIS A 30 2.67 -6.94 18.42
CA HIS A 30 1.84 -5.75 18.45
C HIS A 30 2.63 -4.51 18.84
N ILE A 31 3.39 -4.58 19.94
CA ILE A 31 4.23 -3.46 20.43
C ILE A 31 5.26 -3.08 19.36
N LEU A 32 5.95 -4.06 18.77
CA LEU A 32 6.91 -3.83 17.69
C LEU A 32 6.26 -3.17 16.48
N SER A 33 5.10 -3.66 16.03
CA SER A 33 4.37 -3.08 14.90
C SER A 33 3.97 -1.63 15.17
N MET A 34 3.48 -1.32 16.37
CA MET A 34 3.11 0.05 16.77
C MET A 34 4.32 0.99 16.79
N VAL A 35 5.46 0.53 17.32
CA VAL A 35 6.71 1.30 17.33
C VAL A 35 7.20 1.56 15.89
N VAL A 36 7.25 0.52 15.06
CA VAL A 36 7.68 0.62 13.66
C VAL A 36 6.78 1.57 12.88
N TYR A 37 5.45 1.45 13.00
CA TYR A 37 4.51 2.35 12.35
C TYR A 37 4.62 3.79 12.86
N SER A 38 4.86 3.99 14.16
CA SER A 38 5.05 5.33 14.71
C SER A 38 6.31 6.00 14.13
N ILE A 39 7.42 5.27 14.08
CA ILE A 39 8.67 5.76 13.50
C ILE A 39 8.50 6.01 11.99
N ALA A 40 7.85 5.08 11.27
CA ALA A 40 7.57 5.23 9.85
C ALA A 40 6.66 6.43 9.56
N CYS A 41 5.68 6.72 10.43
CA CYS A 41 4.85 7.92 10.32
C CYS A 41 5.69 9.19 10.50
N LEU A 42 6.52 9.26 11.53
CA LEU A 42 7.36 10.44 11.80
C LEU A 42 8.36 10.69 10.67
N LEU A 43 9.13 9.66 10.29
CA LEU A 43 10.10 9.75 9.21
C LEU A 43 9.43 9.94 7.85
N GLY A 44 8.27 9.32 7.63
CA GLY A 44 7.51 9.41 6.40
C GLY A 44 6.93 10.80 6.17
N VAL A 45 6.26 11.38 7.16
CA VAL A 45 5.67 12.72 7.06
C VAL A 45 6.76 13.78 6.90
N THR A 46 7.83 13.70 7.71
CA THR A 46 8.93 14.67 7.66
C THR A 46 9.79 14.51 6.40
N GLY A 47 10.20 13.27 6.08
CA GLY A 47 11.05 12.95 4.95
C GLY A 47 10.36 13.18 3.61
N ASN A 48 9.19 12.57 3.39
CA ASN A 48 8.45 12.74 2.13
C ASN A 48 7.93 14.18 1.98
N GLY A 49 7.52 14.83 3.07
CA GLY A 49 7.16 16.24 3.07
C GLY A 49 8.31 17.14 2.62
N LEU A 50 9.53 16.89 3.11
CA LEU A 50 10.73 17.62 2.68
C LEU A 50 11.04 17.38 1.20
N VAL A 51 10.91 16.15 0.71
CA VAL A 51 11.10 15.84 -0.71
C VAL A 51 10.08 16.58 -1.58
N ILE A 52 8.80 16.60 -1.19
CA ILE A 52 7.75 17.37 -1.88
C ILE A 52 8.11 18.85 -1.91
N TRP A 53 8.55 19.41 -0.77
CA TRP A 53 8.95 20.82 -0.67
C TRP A 53 10.12 21.15 -1.59
N ILE A 54 11.20 20.36 -1.54
CA ILE A 54 12.39 20.60 -2.35
C ILE A 54 12.11 20.39 -3.85
N ALA A 55 11.43 19.31 -4.21
CA ALA A 55 11.13 18.97 -5.60
C ALA A 55 10.11 19.95 -6.22
N GLY A 56 9.15 20.45 -5.43
CA GLY A 56 8.12 21.39 -5.88
C GLY A 56 8.61 22.83 -6.00
N PHE A 57 9.38 23.32 -5.01
CA PHE A 57 9.74 24.75 -4.92
C PHE A 57 11.19 25.06 -5.29
N LYS A 58 12.14 24.14 -5.07
CA LYS A 58 13.58 24.42 -5.27
C LYS A 58 14.19 23.79 -6.52
N MET A 59 13.68 22.66 -7.00
CA MET A 59 14.23 22.01 -8.19
C MET A 59 13.65 22.57 -9.49
N LYS A 60 14.50 22.70 -10.52
CA LYS A 60 14.01 22.89 -11.90
C LYS A 60 13.11 21.72 -12.27
N LYS A 61 11.99 21.99 -12.96
CA LYS A 61 11.02 20.98 -13.43
C LYS A 61 11.63 20.03 -14.46
N THR A 62 12.43 19.09 -13.96
CA THR A 62 13.05 18.01 -14.71
C THR A 62 12.19 16.75 -14.58
N VAL A 63 12.32 15.83 -15.53
CA VAL A 63 11.60 14.54 -15.54
C VAL A 63 11.83 13.77 -14.24
N ASN A 64 13.08 13.72 -13.75
CA ASN A 64 13.44 13.08 -12.49
C ASN A 64 12.72 13.72 -11.28
N ALA A 65 12.64 15.06 -11.23
CA ALA A 65 11.95 15.74 -10.14
C ALA A 65 10.45 15.40 -10.11
N VAL A 66 9.81 15.22 -11.27
CA VAL A 66 8.40 14.78 -11.34
C VAL A 66 8.24 13.35 -10.81
N TRP A 67 9.16 12.43 -11.14
CA TRP A 67 9.12 11.06 -10.62
C TRP A 67 9.26 11.00 -9.11
N PHE A 68 10.27 11.69 -8.57
CA PHE A 68 10.48 11.76 -7.12
C PHE A 68 9.31 12.44 -6.39
N LEU A 69 8.70 13.47 -7.01
CA LEU A 69 7.53 14.13 -6.44
C LEU A 69 6.33 13.17 -6.36
N ASN A 70 6.05 12.40 -7.42
CA ASN A 70 4.96 11.43 -7.41
C ASN A 70 5.17 10.32 -6.37
N LEU A 71 6.42 9.83 -6.23
CA LEU A 71 6.77 8.85 -5.21
C LEU A 71 6.56 9.42 -3.80
N ALA A 72 7.09 10.61 -3.53
CA ALA A 72 6.94 11.26 -2.24
C ALA A 72 5.48 11.58 -1.91
N VAL A 73 4.65 11.93 -2.90
CA VAL A 73 3.19 12.12 -2.69
C VAL A 73 2.52 10.81 -2.30
N ALA A 74 2.83 9.69 -2.98
CA ALA A 74 2.29 8.37 -2.64
C ALA A 74 2.64 7.96 -1.20
N ASP A 75 3.93 8.07 -0.85
CA ASP A 75 4.41 7.72 0.48
C ASP A 75 3.87 8.67 1.56
N PHE A 76 3.70 9.95 1.25
CA PHE A 76 3.08 10.91 2.16
C PHE A 76 1.61 10.56 2.44
N ILE A 77 0.85 10.22 1.40
CA ILE A 77 -0.54 9.76 1.58
C ILE A 77 -0.56 8.50 2.44
N PHE A 78 0.29 7.50 2.16
CA PHE A 78 0.33 6.28 2.97
C PHE A 78 0.69 6.55 4.45
N THR A 79 1.72 7.35 4.69
CA THR A 79 2.19 7.69 6.04
C THR A 79 1.20 8.57 6.81
N PHE A 80 0.36 9.33 6.12
CA PHE A 80 -0.75 10.06 6.72
C PHE A 80 -1.90 9.14 7.18
N PHE A 81 -2.12 8.01 6.50
CA PHE A 81 -3.13 7.02 6.90
C PHE A 81 -2.61 6.00 7.93
N LEU A 82 -1.29 5.85 8.08
CA LEU A 82 -0.66 4.97 9.07
C LEU A 82 -1.18 5.14 10.52
N PRO A 83 -1.40 6.35 11.05
CA PRO A 83 -1.95 6.56 12.38
C PRO A 83 -3.28 5.85 12.65
N PHE A 84 -4.14 5.69 11.63
CA PHE A 84 -5.38 4.94 11.77
C PHE A 84 -5.12 3.44 11.97
N SER A 85 -4.08 2.90 11.34
CA SER A 85 -3.63 1.52 11.56
C SER A 85 -3.04 1.35 12.97
N ILE A 86 -2.29 2.33 13.47
CA ILE A 86 -1.78 2.35 14.85
C ILE A 86 -2.95 2.38 15.84
N ALA A 87 -3.93 3.25 15.62
CA ALA A 87 -5.12 3.35 16.47
C ALA A 87 -5.92 2.04 16.50
N TYR A 88 -6.08 1.38 15.35
CA TYR A 88 -6.73 0.08 15.26
C TYR A 88 -6.04 -0.99 16.12
N THR A 89 -4.71 -1.06 16.07
CA THR A 89 -3.93 -1.97 16.92
C THR A 89 -4.00 -1.56 18.40
N ALA A 90 -3.95 -0.26 18.70
CA ALA A 90 -4.04 0.28 20.06
C ALA A 90 -5.37 -0.04 20.74
N LEU A 91 -6.46 -0.03 19.96
CA LEU A 91 -7.82 -0.31 20.40
C LEU A 91 -8.14 -1.81 20.44
N GLY A 92 -7.14 -2.69 20.31
CA GLY A 92 -7.34 -4.14 20.38
C GLY A 92 -8.13 -4.68 19.20
N PHE A 93 -7.81 -4.26 17.97
CA PHE A 93 -8.50 -4.66 16.73
C PHE A 93 -9.95 -4.16 16.62
N HIS A 94 -10.26 -3.07 17.33
CA HIS A 94 -11.52 -2.34 17.17
C HIS A 94 -11.35 -1.17 16.19
N TRP A 95 -12.19 -1.10 15.16
CA TRP A 95 -12.19 -0.07 14.12
C TRP A 95 -13.38 0.89 14.27
N PRO A 96 -13.22 2.03 14.97
CA PRO A 96 -14.31 2.98 15.21
C PRO A 96 -14.54 3.96 14.05
N PHE A 97 -13.63 4.03 13.07
CA PHE A 97 -13.63 5.05 12.01
C PHE A 97 -14.60 4.76 10.85
N GLY A 98 -15.40 3.71 10.97
CA GLY A 98 -16.39 3.32 9.97
C GLY A 98 -15.83 2.58 8.75
N LYS A 99 -16.74 2.04 7.93
CA LYS A 99 -16.44 1.16 6.78
C LYS A 99 -15.58 1.82 5.71
N LEU A 100 -15.82 3.10 5.43
CA LEU A 100 -15.11 3.84 4.37
C LEU A 100 -13.60 3.93 4.68
N LEU A 101 -13.22 4.29 5.91
CA LEU A 101 -11.82 4.42 6.30
C LEU A 101 -11.10 3.06 6.38
N CYS A 102 -11.79 1.97 6.77
CA CYS A 102 -11.21 0.62 6.75
C CYS A 102 -10.84 0.18 5.32
N LYS A 103 -11.73 0.45 4.36
CA LYS A 103 -11.48 0.21 2.94
C LYS A 103 -10.33 1.07 2.43
N LEU A 104 -10.39 2.39 2.66
CA LEU A 104 -9.38 3.34 2.19
C LEU A 104 -7.99 3.04 2.77
N ASN A 105 -7.87 2.76 4.06
CA ASN A 105 -6.58 2.47 4.71
C ASN A 105 -5.88 1.27 4.05
N SER A 106 -6.61 0.19 3.81
CA SER A 106 -6.06 -1.00 3.15
C SER A 106 -5.70 -0.71 1.69
N THR A 107 -6.58 -0.03 0.96
CA THR A 107 -6.34 0.29 -0.45
C THR A 107 -5.18 1.23 -0.63
N ILE A 108 -5.03 2.24 0.22
CA ILE A 108 -3.91 3.19 0.16
C ILE A 108 -2.58 2.46 0.42
N ALA A 109 -2.55 1.48 1.32
CA ALA A 109 -1.36 0.65 1.55
C ALA A 109 -0.94 -0.11 0.28
N PHE A 110 -1.88 -0.82 -0.36
CA PHE A 110 -1.59 -1.54 -1.61
C PHE A 110 -1.29 -0.60 -2.78
N LEU A 111 -2.04 0.51 -2.89
CA LEU A 111 -1.81 1.54 -3.88
C LEU A 111 -0.38 2.09 -3.77
N ASN A 112 0.08 2.40 -2.56
CA ASN A 112 1.44 2.89 -2.34
C ASN A 112 2.48 1.85 -2.76
N MET A 113 2.26 0.58 -2.42
CA MET A 113 3.14 -0.52 -2.81
C MET A 113 3.26 -0.61 -4.35
N PHE A 114 2.13 -0.66 -5.06
CA PHE A 114 2.13 -0.76 -6.53
C PHE A 114 2.67 0.51 -7.19
N ALA A 115 2.26 1.70 -6.74
CA ALA A 115 2.75 2.96 -7.25
C ALA A 115 4.26 3.07 -7.11
N SER A 116 4.81 2.73 -5.93
CA SER A 116 6.26 2.76 -5.68
C SER A 116 7.01 1.81 -6.61
N VAL A 117 6.56 0.57 -6.78
CA VAL A 117 7.20 -0.40 -7.66
C VAL A 117 7.19 0.07 -9.12
N PHE A 118 6.05 0.56 -9.61
CA PHE A 118 5.95 1.05 -10.98
C PHE A 118 6.79 2.31 -11.20
N LEU A 119 6.77 3.26 -10.27
CA LEU A 119 7.58 4.48 -10.35
C LEU A 119 9.08 4.14 -10.33
N LEU A 120 9.53 3.27 -9.44
CA LEU A 120 10.93 2.82 -9.39
C LEU A 120 11.35 2.11 -10.68
N THR A 121 10.47 1.29 -11.24
CA THR A 121 10.70 0.62 -12.53
C THR A 121 10.87 1.64 -13.65
N VAL A 122 9.99 2.63 -13.74
CA VAL A 122 10.08 3.70 -14.75
C VAL A 122 11.34 4.54 -14.55
N ILE A 123 11.70 4.89 -13.32
CA ILE A 123 12.94 5.63 -13.00
C ILE A 123 14.16 4.82 -13.44
N SER A 124 14.20 3.53 -13.10
CA SER A 124 15.29 2.63 -13.48
C SER A 124 15.45 2.53 -15.00
N MET A 125 14.33 2.33 -15.71
CA MET A 125 14.32 2.28 -17.17
C MET A 125 14.78 3.60 -17.80
N ASP A 126 14.29 4.74 -17.31
CA ASP A 126 14.68 6.07 -17.77
C ASP A 126 16.19 6.35 -17.54
N ARG A 127 16.77 5.82 -16.45
CA ARG A 127 18.22 5.89 -16.21
C ARG A 127 19.01 4.98 -17.14
N CYS A 128 18.54 3.76 -17.36
CA CYS A 128 19.16 2.82 -18.30
C CYS A 128 19.20 3.41 -19.72
N ILE A 129 18.07 3.93 -20.21
CA ILE A 129 17.97 4.58 -21.52
C ILE A 129 18.85 5.83 -21.60
N SER A 130 18.94 6.62 -20.53
CA SER A 130 19.81 7.80 -20.48
C SER A 130 21.29 7.46 -20.61
N VAL A 131 21.72 6.28 -20.16
CA VAL A 131 23.11 5.83 -20.25
C VAL A 131 23.41 5.22 -21.62
N ILE A 132 22.48 4.43 -22.17
CA ILE A 132 22.68 3.73 -23.46
C ILE A 132 22.49 4.69 -24.64
N CYS A 133 21.53 5.62 -24.57
CA CYS A 133 21.14 6.50 -25.67
C CYS A 133 21.11 7.99 -25.25
N PRO A 134 22.27 8.63 -25.01
CA PRO A 134 22.34 10.00 -24.48
C PRO A 134 21.74 11.06 -25.44
N VAL A 135 21.85 10.86 -26.75
CA VAL A 135 21.31 11.79 -27.77
C VAL A 135 19.79 11.74 -27.82
N TRP A 136 19.20 10.55 -27.69
CA TRP A 136 17.74 10.37 -27.63
C TRP A 136 17.14 10.93 -26.33
N SER A 137 17.80 10.67 -25.19
CA SER A 137 17.37 11.16 -23.87
C SER A 137 17.26 12.69 -23.84
N ARG A 138 18.20 13.40 -24.47
CA ARG A 138 18.18 14.87 -24.53
C ARG A 138 17.04 15.43 -25.40
N ASN A 139 16.63 14.70 -26.43
CA ASN A 139 15.61 15.16 -27.39
C ASN A 139 14.17 14.73 -27.01
N HIS A 140 13.99 13.63 -26.28
CA HIS A 140 12.68 13.09 -25.92
C HIS A 140 12.25 13.30 -24.45
N ARG A 141 13.14 13.72 -23.54
CA ARG A 141 12.77 14.01 -22.13
C ARG A 141 12.01 15.31 -22.00
N THR A 142 10.71 15.28 -22.30
CA THR A 142 9.80 16.37 -21.98
C THR A 142 9.07 16.08 -20.66
N PRO A 143 8.88 17.10 -19.79
CA PRO A 143 8.12 16.94 -18.54
C PRO A 143 6.64 16.59 -18.78
N LYS A 144 6.09 16.91 -19.97
CA LYS A 144 4.73 16.52 -20.37
C LYS A 144 4.61 15.01 -20.55
N LEU A 145 5.57 14.37 -21.21
CA LEU A 145 5.58 12.91 -21.37
C LEU A 145 5.72 12.20 -20.02
N ALA A 146 6.60 12.71 -19.15
CA ALA A 146 6.75 12.18 -17.79
C ALA A 146 5.46 12.29 -16.97
N SER A 147 4.74 13.42 -17.08
CA SER A 147 3.44 13.58 -16.42
C SER A 147 2.39 12.61 -16.98
N ASN A 148 2.38 12.36 -18.29
CA ASN A 148 1.46 11.37 -18.88
C ASN A 148 1.76 9.96 -18.38
N ILE A 149 3.04 9.56 -18.36
CA ILE A 149 3.42 8.23 -17.86
C ILE A 149 3.08 8.11 -16.37
N ALA A 150 3.29 9.16 -15.56
CA ALA A 150 2.86 9.16 -14.16
C ALA A 150 1.34 8.95 -14.02
N LEU A 151 0.53 9.63 -14.83
CA LEU A 151 -0.93 9.43 -14.84
C LEU A 151 -1.32 7.99 -15.19
N VAL A 152 -0.64 7.37 -16.16
CA VAL A 152 -0.84 5.95 -16.52
C VAL A 152 -0.48 5.05 -15.33
N THR A 153 0.68 5.28 -14.73
CA THR A 153 1.15 4.51 -13.56
C THR A 153 0.19 4.61 -12.38
N TRP A 154 -0.29 5.81 -12.07
CA TRP A 154 -1.28 6.01 -11.01
C TRP A 154 -2.59 5.28 -11.32
N SER A 155 -3.11 5.43 -12.55
CA SER A 155 -4.34 4.76 -12.97
C SER A 155 -4.20 3.25 -12.86
N LEU A 156 -3.07 2.70 -13.29
CA LEU A 156 -2.78 1.27 -13.19
C LEU A 156 -2.72 0.80 -11.72
N ALA A 157 -2.06 1.55 -10.86
CA ALA A 157 -1.99 1.24 -9.44
C ALA A 157 -3.38 1.32 -8.77
N PHE A 158 -4.23 2.27 -9.15
CA PHE A 158 -5.62 2.37 -8.68
C PHE A 158 -6.47 1.20 -9.15
N ILE A 159 -6.34 0.79 -10.41
CA ILE A 159 -7.06 -0.37 -10.94
C ILE A 159 -6.65 -1.60 -10.12
N ILE A 160 -5.36 -1.93 -10.03
CA ILE A 160 -4.89 -3.12 -9.32
C ILE A 160 -5.25 -3.08 -7.82
N SER A 161 -5.28 -1.90 -7.19
CA SER A 161 -5.64 -1.74 -5.78
C SER A 161 -7.16 -1.68 -5.52
N SER A 162 -7.97 -1.37 -6.54
CA SER A 162 -9.44 -1.33 -6.47
C SER A 162 -10.12 -2.58 -5.88
N PRO A 163 -9.76 -3.83 -6.24
CA PRO A 163 -10.37 -5.02 -5.64
C PRO A 163 -10.30 -5.02 -4.11
N TYR A 164 -9.21 -4.48 -3.54
CA TYR A 164 -9.05 -4.38 -2.09
C TYR A 164 -10.06 -3.42 -1.43
N LEU A 165 -10.59 -2.43 -2.16
CA LEU A 165 -11.70 -1.58 -1.68
C LEU A 165 -13.00 -2.36 -1.52
N ILE A 166 -13.20 -3.39 -2.35
CA ILE A 166 -14.44 -4.15 -2.42
C ILE A 166 -14.37 -5.34 -1.46
N PHE A 167 -13.21 -6.00 -1.39
CA PHE A 167 -12.98 -7.13 -0.47
C PHE A 167 -12.94 -6.73 0.99
N ARG A 168 -12.48 -5.52 1.34
CA ARG A 168 -12.44 -5.11 2.75
C ARG A 168 -13.83 -4.75 3.25
N ASP A 169 -14.29 -5.41 4.30
CA ASP A 169 -15.53 -5.07 4.98
C ASP A 169 -15.33 -4.96 6.49
N THR A 170 -16.29 -4.33 7.16
CA THR A 170 -16.34 -4.19 8.61
C THR A 170 -17.47 -5.05 9.14
N ALA A 171 -17.16 -5.99 10.03
CA ALA A 171 -18.17 -6.76 10.76
C ALA A 171 -18.14 -6.35 12.22
N THR A 172 -19.32 -6.12 12.80
CA THR A 172 -19.48 -5.89 14.23
C THR A 172 -19.79 -7.22 14.89
N ASN A 173 -18.94 -7.64 15.82
CA ASN A 173 -19.15 -8.83 16.62
C ASN A 173 -20.20 -8.56 17.72
N SER A 174 -20.75 -9.62 18.33
CA SER A 174 -21.76 -9.58 19.41
C SER A 174 -21.35 -8.77 20.64
N LYS A 175 -20.05 -8.45 20.79
CA LYS A 175 -19.50 -7.59 21.84
C LYS A 175 -19.42 -6.10 21.45
N ASN A 176 -20.11 -5.67 20.38
CA ASN A 176 -20.02 -4.33 19.77
C ASN A 176 -18.60 -3.94 19.30
N VAL A 177 -17.74 -4.93 19.05
CA VAL A 177 -16.41 -4.71 18.50
C VAL A 177 -16.49 -4.81 16.98
N THR A 178 -16.24 -3.70 16.29
CA THR A 178 -16.14 -3.68 14.83
C THR A 178 -14.72 -4.02 14.38
N SER A 179 -14.56 -5.08 13.59
CA SER A 179 -13.27 -5.49 13.03
C SER A 179 -13.25 -5.32 11.51
N CYS A 180 -12.11 -4.87 10.98
CA CYS A 180 -11.87 -4.69 9.55
C CYS A 180 -11.25 -5.97 8.97
N TYR A 181 -12.02 -6.73 8.18
CA TYR A 181 -11.61 -8.06 7.68
C TYR A 181 -11.72 -8.16 6.15
N ASN A 182 -11.09 -9.18 5.57
CA ASN A 182 -11.19 -9.46 4.14
C ASN A 182 -12.39 -10.39 3.90
N ASN A 183 -13.34 -9.96 3.10
CA ASN A 183 -14.48 -10.74 2.64
C ASN A 183 -14.14 -11.41 1.31
N PHE A 184 -13.65 -12.65 1.38
CA PHE A 184 -13.25 -13.45 0.22
C PHE A 184 -14.43 -13.88 -0.68
N ALA A 185 -15.69 -13.73 -0.24
CA ALA A 185 -16.86 -14.14 -1.02
C ALA A 185 -17.08 -13.32 -2.30
N LEU A 186 -16.45 -12.15 -2.42
CA LEU A 186 -16.55 -11.26 -3.58
C LEU A 186 -15.52 -11.57 -4.68
N GLU A 187 -14.60 -12.53 -4.48
CA GLU A 187 -13.43 -12.78 -5.35
C GLU A 187 -13.74 -13.06 -6.83
N PHE A 188 -14.94 -13.55 -7.16
CA PHE A 188 -15.25 -14.07 -8.49
C PHE A 188 -15.84 -13.04 -9.47
N HIS A 189 -16.47 -11.96 -8.99
CA HIS A 189 -17.20 -11.02 -9.85
C HIS A 189 -16.34 -9.83 -10.33
N ASP A 190 -15.35 -9.40 -9.54
CA ASP A 190 -14.59 -8.17 -9.79
C ASP A 190 -13.35 -8.32 -10.69
N LYS A 191 -12.80 -9.54 -10.82
CA LYS A 191 -11.65 -9.79 -11.73
C LYS A 191 -11.99 -9.43 -13.18
N ALA A 192 -13.26 -9.58 -13.58
CA ALA A 192 -13.76 -9.15 -14.88
C ALA A 192 -13.79 -7.62 -15.00
N CYS A 193 -14.30 -6.91 -13.98
CA CYS A 193 -14.41 -5.44 -14.01
C CYS A 193 -13.03 -4.75 -14.06
N LEU A 194 -12.06 -5.30 -13.33
CA LEU A 194 -10.64 -4.91 -13.40
C LEU A 194 -10.07 -5.02 -14.82
N PHE A 195 -10.34 -6.14 -15.50
CA PHE A 195 -9.89 -6.38 -16.87
C PHE A 195 -10.55 -5.40 -17.85
N TYR A 196 -11.84 -5.11 -17.67
CA TYR A 196 -12.58 -4.13 -18.48
C TYR A 196 -12.10 -2.69 -18.26
N CYS A 197 -11.81 -2.27 -17.03
CA CYS A 197 -11.23 -0.95 -16.75
C CYS A 197 -9.83 -0.81 -17.35
N PHE A 198 -9.00 -1.84 -17.23
CA PHE A 198 -7.65 -1.86 -17.81
C PHE A 198 -7.71 -1.75 -19.34
N ALA A 199 -8.58 -2.52 -19.99
CA ALA A 199 -8.79 -2.46 -21.43
C ALA A 199 -9.31 -1.07 -21.86
N SER A 200 -10.27 -0.50 -21.14
CA SER A 200 -10.87 0.81 -21.46
C SER A 200 -9.86 1.96 -21.37
N ILE A 201 -8.99 1.94 -20.36
CA ILE A 201 -7.97 2.97 -20.16
C ILE A 201 -6.84 2.82 -21.19
N SER A 202 -6.42 1.59 -21.50
CA SER A 202 -5.43 1.33 -22.55
C SER A 202 -5.90 1.85 -23.92
N ILE A 203 -7.18 1.60 -24.26
CA ILE A 203 -7.83 2.10 -25.48
C ILE A 203 -7.91 3.64 -25.49
N LEU A 204 -8.14 4.28 -24.33
CA LEU A 204 -8.19 5.76 -24.23
C LEU A 204 -6.81 6.41 -24.45
N PHE A 205 -5.72 5.70 -24.14
CA PHE A 205 -4.36 6.17 -24.38
C PHE A 205 -3.88 5.90 -25.82
N GLU A 206 -4.29 4.80 -26.44
CA GLU A 206 -4.02 4.54 -27.87
C GLU A 206 -4.73 5.53 -28.81
N ASN A 207 -5.85 6.12 -28.37
CA ASN A 207 -6.62 7.08 -29.16
C ASN A 207 -6.13 8.55 -29.08
N LYS A 208 -5.02 8.85 -28.40
CA LYS A 208 -4.34 10.15 -28.58
C LYS A 208 -3.22 10.01 -29.61
N PRO A 209 -3.34 10.61 -30.81
CA PRO A 209 -2.25 10.62 -31.77
C PRO A 209 -1.09 11.43 -31.17
N ILE A 210 -0.05 10.72 -30.73
CA ILE A 210 1.24 11.31 -30.31
C ILE A 210 2.08 11.72 -31.53
N PHE A 211 1.58 11.49 -32.75
CA PHE A 211 2.15 12.02 -33.99
C PHE A 211 1.09 12.79 -34.78
N ALA A 212 1.04 14.10 -34.56
CA ALA A 212 0.67 15.11 -35.54
C ALA A 212 1.47 16.38 -35.23
#